data_AF-X8CL32-F1
#
_entry.id   AF-X8CL32-F1
#
_cell.length_a   1.000
_cell.length_b   1.000
_cell.length_c   1.000
_cell.angle_alpha   90.00
_cell.angle_beta   90.00
_cell.angle_gamma   90.00
#
_symmetry.space_group_name_H-M   'P 1'
#
loop_
_entity.id
_entity.type
_entity.pdbx_description
1 polymer ?
#
loop_
_entity_poly.entity_id
_entity_poly.type
_entity_poly.pdbx_seq_one_letter_code
_entity_poly.pdbx_strand_id
1 'polypeptide(L)'
;MGSALSTVIGGPVGRHALIGRAPFLTPLRVMFVIALVFLALGWSTKAPCLQSTGTGPGDQRVANWSNQRAYYQLCYSDTVPLYGAELLSQGKFPYKSSWVETDSAGKPQTRYDGGPAVRYMEYPVLTGVYQYASMALAKTYTALSKLHVLPVVAEVVVFFDVAAFGLALAWLATVWASAGLAGRRVWDAALVAASPLLIFQAFTNFDALPTAFAISGLLAWARRRPVLAGVLIGLGVAAKLYPVLFLVPLVVLGIRVGRLAEVVRAAAAVLATWLAVNLPVMVLFPRGGRSSSGSTPDAATTWIRSTTS
;
A
#
# COMPACT_ATOMS: atom_id res chain seq x y z
N MET A 1 27.97 9.15 3.68
CA MET A 1 27.36 7.88 4.15
C MET A 1 27.39 6.79 3.08
N GLY A 2 26.95 7.04 1.84
CA GLY A 2 26.99 6.01 0.77
C GLY A 2 28.39 5.45 0.41
N SER A 3 29.46 6.23 0.57
CA SER A 3 30.84 5.75 0.36
C SER A 3 31.28 4.66 1.36
N ALA A 4 30.77 4.70 2.59
CA ALA A 4 31.13 3.75 3.64
C ALA A 4 30.50 2.36 3.41
N LEU A 5 29.27 2.31 2.89
CA LEU A 5 28.64 1.04 2.51
C LEU A 5 29.37 0.37 1.33
N SER A 6 29.83 1.17 0.36
CA SER A 6 30.63 0.67 -0.78
C SER A 6 31.93 0.02 -0.32
N THR A 7 32.59 0.56 0.72
CA THR A 7 33.83 -0.03 1.26
C THR A 7 33.59 -1.33 2.04
N VAL A 8 32.44 -1.49 2.70
CA VAL A 8 32.11 -2.68 3.50
C VAL A 8 31.61 -3.84 2.61
N ILE A 9 30.79 -3.55 1.60
CA ILE A 9 30.20 -4.59 0.74
C ILE A 9 31.06 -4.86 -0.51
N GLY A 10 31.81 -3.86 -1.00
CA GLY A 10 32.56 -3.95 -2.26
C GLY A 10 34.05 -3.64 -2.19
N GLY A 11 34.58 -3.24 -1.02
CA GLY A 11 35.97 -2.77 -0.88
C GLY A 11 36.22 -1.39 -1.51
N PRO A 12 37.39 -0.76 -1.25
CA PRO A 12 37.78 0.46 -1.94
C PRO A 12 37.87 0.20 -3.44
N VAL A 13 37.24 1.07 -4.24
CA VAL A 13 37.26 0.97 -5.70
C VAL A 13 38.72 1.06 -6.15
N GLY A 14 39.30 -0.07 -6.56
CA GLY A 14 40.66 -0.12 -7.05
C GLY A 14 40.86 0.83 -8.24
N ARG A 15 42.07 1.36 -8.40
CA ARG A 15 42.42 2.31 -9.48
C ARG A 15 42.10 1.79 -10.90
N HIS A 16 41.90 0.48 -11.03
CA HIS A 16 41.56 -0.25 -12.26
C HIS A 16 40.20 -0.98 -12.19
N ALA A 17 39.39 -0.74 -11.16
CA ALA A 17 38.10 -1.41 -11.00
C ALA A 17 37.11 -0.89 -12.06
N LEU A 18 36.68 -1.81 -12.93
CA LEU A 18 35.68 -1.56 -13.95
C LEU A 18 34.28 -1.55 -13.31
N ILE A 19 33.85 -0.38 -12.85
CA ILE A 19 32.49 -0.15 -12.33
C ILE A 19 31.49 -0.49 -13.44
N GLY A 20 30.63 -1.49 -13.22
CA GLY A 20 29.59 -1.91 -14.16
C GLY A 20 29.88 -3.16 -15.00
N ARG A 21 31.02 -3.84 -14.81
CA ARG A 21 31.34 -5.12 -15.51
C ARG A 21 31.12 -6.39 -14.68
N ALA A 22 30.61 -6.30 -13.45
CA ALA A 22 30.24 -7.48 -12.68
C ALA A 22 29.06 -8.20 -13.35
N PRO A 23 29.21 -9.45 -13.84
CA PRO A 23 28.19 -10.10 -14.66
C PRO A 23 26.93 -10.48 -13.87
N PHE A 24 27.05 -10.68 -12.55
CA PHE A 24 25.94 -11.18 -11.74
C PHE A 24 25.51 -10.26 -10.59
N LEU A 25 26.43 -9.66 -9.83
CA LEU A 25 26.10 -8.76 -8.71
C LEU A 25 26.19 -7.29 -9.14
N THR A 26 25.13 -6.82 -9.80
CA THR A 26 24.97 -5.39 -10.07
C THR A 26 24.58 -4.65 -8.79
N PRO A 27 24.91 -3.35 -8.65
CA PRO A 27 24.52 -2.57 -7.46
C PRO A 27 23.02 -2.64 -7.14
N LEU A 28 22.17 -2.67 -8.17
CA LEU A 28 20.72 -2.82 -8.03
C LEU A 28 20.33 -4.19 -7.43
N ARG A 29 20.95 -5.28 -7.89
CA ARG A 29 20.68 -6.63 -7.34
C ARG A 29 21.11 -6.71 -5.87
N VAL A 30 22.23 -6.10 -5.51
CA VAL A 30 22.66 -6.00 -4.11
C VAL A 30 21.63 -5.24 -3.27
N MET A 31 21.11 -4.11 -3.78
CA MET A 31 20.05 -3.35 -3.10
C MET A 31 18.76 -4.15 -2.96
N PHE A 32 18.37 -4.97 -3.94
CA PHE A 32 17.22 -5.86 -3.81
C PHE A 32 17.42 -6.92 -2.75
N VAL A 33 18.62 -7.53 -2.65
CA VAL A 33 18.92 -8.48 -1.58
C VAL A 33 18.81 -7.81 -0.21
N ILE A 34 19.39 -6.60 -0.05
CA ILE A 34 19.28 -5.82 1.19
C ILE A 34 17.81 -5.53 1.52
N ALA A 35 17.04 -5.04 0.55
CA ALA A 35 15.62 -4.75 0.75
C ALA A 35 14.82 -6.00 1.16
N LEU A 36 15.08 -7.15 0.53
CA LEU A 36 14.45 -8.42 0.88
C LEU A 36 14.79 -8.87 2.30
N VAL A 37 16.03 -8.67 2.77
CA VAL A 37 16.41 -8.97 4.16
C VAL A 37 15.60 -8.09 5.13
N PHE A 38 15.52 -6.78 4.89
CA PHE A 38 14.77 -5.87 5.76
C PHE A 38 13.26 -6.14 5.73
N LEU A 39 12.70 -6.49 4.57
CA LEU A 39 11.32 -6.94 4.43
C LEU A 39 11.09 -8.28 5.15
N ALA A 40 12.01 -9.24 5.07
CA ALA A 40 11.89 -10.49 5.80
C ALA A 40 11.91 -10.27 7.32
N LEU A 41 12.78 -9.38 7.81
CA LEU A 41 12.77 -8.94 9.21
C LEU A 41 11.42 -8.29 9.57
N GLY A 42 10.90 -7.42 8.69
CA GLY A 42 9.62 -6.76 8.91
C GLY A 42 8.45 -7.72 8.99
N TRP A 43 8.38 -8.72 8.09
CA TRP A 43 7.37 -9.77 8.17
C TRP A 43 7.52 -10.60 9.45
N SER A 44 8.76 -10.90 9.85
CA SER A 44 9.05 -11.64 11.08
C SER A 44 8.56 -10.90 12.33
N THR A 45 8.58 -9.56 12.35
CA THR A 45 7.98 -8.80 13.46
C THR A 45 6.46 -8.95 13.56
N LYS A 46 5.78 -9.29 12.45
CA LYS A 46 4.31 -9.47 12.40
C LYS A 46 3.89 -10.91 12.71
N ALA A 47 4.79 -11.87 12.54
CA ALA A 47 4.52 -13.30 12.75
C ALA A 47 3.82 -13.66 14.08
N PRO A 48 4.13 -13.04 15.24
CA PRO A 48 3.45 -13.39 16.50
C PRO A 48 1.94 -13.08 16.50
N CYS A 49 1.52 -12.07 15.73
CA CYS A 49 0.12 -11.68 15.54
C CYS A 49 -0.60 -12.52 14.48
N LEU A 50 0.13 -13.25 13.64
CA LEU A 50 -0.41 -14.16 12.63
C LEU A 50 -0.70 -15.56 13.18
N GLN A 51 -0.35 -15.83 14.45
CA GLN A 51 -0.75 -17.08 15.10
C GLN A 51 -2.27 -17.16 15.14
N SER A 52 -2.83 -18.27 14.67
CA SER A 52 -4.27 -18.47 14.62
C SER A 52 -4.77 -19.38 15.75
N THR A 53 -6.00 -19.16 16.17
CA THR A 53 -6.74 -20.00 17.11
C THR A 53 -8.01 -20.53 16.46
N GLY A 54 -8.51 -21.65 16.98
CA GLY A 54 -9.68 -22.35 16.46
C GLY A 54 -9.36 -23.66 15.73
N THR A 55 -10.29 -24.61 15.78
CA THR A 55 -10.25 -25.88 15.06
C THR A 55 -11.20 -25.82 13.86
N GLY A 56 -10.88 -26.52 12.76
CA GLY A 56 -11.68 -26.49 11.53
C GLY A 56 -10.92 -25.96 10.30
N PRO A 57 -11.64 -25.70 9.19
CA PRO A 57 -11.06 -25.19 7.95
C PRO A 57 -10.60 -23.72 8.09
N GLY A 58 -9.83 -23.23 7.12
CA GLY A 58 -9.14 -21.94 7.20
C GLY A 58 -10.03 -20.71 7.40
N ASP A 59 -11.31 -20.79 7.03
CA ASP A 59 -12.34 -19.76 7.21
C ASP A 59 -12.87 -19.66 8.64
N GLN A 60 -12.69 -20.69 9.46
CA GLN A 60 -13.09 -20.71 10.87
C GLN A 60 -11.96 -20.34 11.83
N ARG A 61 -10.73 -20.27 11.34
CA ARG A 61 -9.56 -19.87 12.12
C ARG A 61 -9.39 -18.36 12.11
N VAL A 62 -9.25 -17.78 13.30
CA VAL A 62 -9.06 -16.34 13.50
C VAL A 62 -7.66 -16.06 14.05
N ALA A 63 -7.15 -14.85 13.81
CA ALA A 63 -5.88 -14.43 14.40
C ALA A 63 -6.00 -14.32 15.94
N ASN A 64 -4.92 -14.64 16.65
CA ASN A 64 -4.89 -14.65 18.11
C ASN A 64 -4.64 -13.24 18.68
N TRP A 65 -5.71 -12.60 19.13
CA TRP A 65 -5.66 -11.27 19.75
C TRP A 65 -5.68 -11.28 21.29
N SER A 66 -5.53 -12.45 21.92
CA SER A 66 -5.58 -12.58 23.38
C SER A 66 -4.51 -11.74 24.09
N ASN A 67 -4.81 -11.27 25.30
CA ASN A 67 -3.91 -10.48 26.14
C ASN A 67 -3.33 -9.22 25.46
N GLN A 68 -4.10 -8.55 24.61
CA GLN A 68 -3.66 -7.35 23.89
C GLN A 68 -2.32 -7.55 23.15
N ARG A 69 -2.11 -8.77 22.64
CA ARG A 69 -0.84 -9.24 22.06
C ARG A 69 -0.24 -8.28 21.04
N ALA A 70 -1.07 -7.67 20.22
CA ALA A 70 -0.64 -6.72 19.19
C ALA A 70 0.13 -5.52 19.75
N TYR A 71 -0.19 -5.08 20.96
CA TYR A 71 0.46 -3.95 21.62
C TYR A 71 1.70 -4.40 22.39
N TYR A 72 1.62 -5.49 23.16
CA TYR A 72 2.74 -5.99 23.96
C TYR A 72 3.86 -6.62 23.12
N GLN A 73 3.55 -7.21 21.97
CA GLN A 73 4.52 -7.84 21.08
C GLN A 73 4.90 -6.95 19.88
N LEU A 74 4.38 -5.71 19.81
CA LEU A 74 4.66 -4.75 18.74
C LEU A 74 4.39 -5.29 17.31
N CYS A 75 3.51 -6.29 17.20
CA CYS A 75 3.20 -6.98 15.94
C CYS A 75 1.95 -6.45 15.23
N TYR A 76 1.38 -5.34 15.71
CA TYR A 76 0.20 -4.72 15.12
C TYR A 76 0.37 -4.40 13.62
N SER A 77 -0.68 -4.66 12.85
CA SER A 77 -0.81 -4.31 11.44
C SER A 77 -2.27 -4.02 11.15
N ASP A 78 -2.56 -2.94 10.43
CA ASP A 78 -3.93 -2.56 10.04
C ASP A 78 -4.53 -3.61 9.10
N THR A 79 -3.71 -4.32 8.34
CA THR A 79 -4.15 -5.29 7.33
C THR A 79 -4.98 -6.44 7.92
N VAL A 80 -4.61 -6.96 9.10
CA VAL A 80 -5.27 -8.10 9.77
C VAL A 80 -6.68 -7.74 10.28
N PRO A 81 -6.89 -6.69 11.09
CA PRO A 81 -8.22 -6.30 11.54
C PRO A 81 -9.11 -5.83 10.39
N LEU A 82 -8.52 -5.22 9.35
CA LEU A 82 -9.28 -4.73 8.19
C LEU A 82 -9.96 -5.87 7.41
N TYR A 83 -9.39 -7.08 7.43
CA TYR A 83 -10.01 -8.27 6.84
C TYR A 83 -11.41 -8.57 7.41
N GLY A 84 -11.57 -8.39 8.72
CA GLY A 84 -12.85 -8.54 9.40
C GLY A 84 -13.71 -7.29 9.31
N ALA A 85 -13.11 -6.12 9.58
CA ALA A 85 -13.81 -4.84 9.69
C ALA A 85 -14.46 -4.40 8.38
N GLU A 86 -13.82 -4.63 7.24
CA GLU A 86 -14.31 -4.19 5.93
C GLU A 86 -15.19 -5.22 5.21
N LEU A 87 -15.69 -6.23 5.93
CA LEU A 87 -16.48 -7.34 5.37
C LEU A 87 -15.76 -8.11 4.24
N LEU A 88 -14.43 -7.97 4.12
CA LEU A 88 -13.60 -8.73 3.18
C LEU A 88 -13.71 -10.24 3.47
N SER A 89 -13.81 -10.61 4.75
CA SER A 89 -14.16 -11.97 5.19
C SER A 89 -15.44 -12.53 4.58
N GLN A 90 -16.41 -11.67 4.22
CA GLN A 90 -17.67 -12.05 3.57
C GLN A 90 -17.59 -12.02 2.04
N GLY A 91 -16.43 -11.68 1.46
CA GLY A 91 -16.24 -11.61 0.00
C GLY A 91 -16.96 -10.44 -0.67
N LYS A 92 -17.40 -9.44 0.10
CA LYS A 92 -18.13 -8.30 -0.45
C LYS A 92 -17.18 -7.35 -1.16
N PHE A 93 -17.62 -6.82 -2.31
CA PHE A 93 -16.85 -5.83 -3.05
C PHE A 93 -16.75 -4.53 -2.23
N PRO A 94 -15.53 -3.98 -2.01
CA PRO A 94 -15.34 -2.70 -1.34
C PRO A 94 -16.22 -1.63 -1.96
N TYR A 95 -16.71 -0.68 -1.17
CA TYR A 95 -17.58 0.42 -1.60
C TYR A 95 -19.03 0.06 -1.96
N LYS A 96 -19.38 -1.21 -2.23
CA LYS A 96 -20.79 -1.63 -2.43
C LYS A 96 -21.53 -1.87 -1.11
N SER A 97 -20.83 -2.42 -0.11
CA SER A 97 -21.40 -2.76 1.19
C SER A 97 -21.07 -1.72 2.26
N SER A 98 -22.01 -1.51 3.17
CA SER A 98 -21.83 -0.76 4.41
C SER A 98 -22.25 -1.62 5.59
N TRP A 99 -21.73 -1.35 6.78
CA TRP A 99 -22.17 -2.01 8.00
C TRP A 99 -22.49 -1.01 9.09
N VAL A 100 -23.38 -1.37 9.99
CA VAL A 100 -23.67 -0.60 11.19
C VAL A 100 -22.72 -1.06 12.28
N GLU A 101 -21.89 -0.15 12.78
CA GLU A 101 -21.01 -0.45 13.90
C GLU A 101 -21.85 -0.79 15.13
N THR A 102 -21.50 -1.89 15.79
CA THR A 102 -22.29 -2.47 16.87
C THR A 102 -21.38 -2.61 18.08
N ASP A 103 -21.83 -2.23 19.27
CA ASP A 103 -21.08 -2.33 20.52
C ASP A 103 -20.85 -3.79 20.94
N SER A 104 -20.04 -3.99 22.00
CA SER A 104 -19.75 -5.31 22.57
C SER A 104 -20.98 -6.06 23.10
N ALA A 105 -22.14 -5.39 23.19
CA ALA A 105 -23.42 -5.93 23.61
C ALA A 105 -24.40 -6.15 22.44
N GLY A 106 -23.95 -5.98 21.19
CA GLY A 106 -24.79 -6.20 20.01
C GLY A 106 -25.73 -5.03 19.68
N LYS A 107 -25.58 -3.86 20.30
CA LYS A 107 -26.38 -2.66 20.00
C LYS A 107 -25.69 -1.76 18.98
N PRO A 108 -26.40 -1.25 17.97
CA PRO A 108 -25.80 -0.33 17.00
C PRO A 108 -25.29 0.92 17.72
N GLN A 109 -24.00 1.21 17.53
CA GLN A 109 -23.37 2.44 17.99
C GLN A 109 -24.10 3.61 17.31
N THR A 110 -24.63 4.52 18.11
CA THR A 110 -25.26 5.74 17.62
C THR A 110 -24.22 6.84 17.47
N ARG A 111 -24.16 7.46 16.29
CA ARG A 111 -23.38 8.69 16.08
C ARG A 111 -23.93 9.80 17.00
N TYR A 112 -23.13 10.82 17.28
CA TYR A 112 -23.53 12.03 18.03
C TYR A 112 -24.86 12.65 17.54
N ASP A 113 -25.17 12.44 16.26
CA ASP A 113 -26.36 12.90 15.55
C ASP A 113 -27.63 12.02 15.80
N GLY A 114 -27.53 10.96 16.61
CA GLY A 114 -28.64 10.04 16.92
C GLY A 114 -28.92 8.97 15.86
N GLY A 115 -28.22 8.98 14.71
CA GLY A 115 -28.31 7.95 13.67
C GLY A 115 -27.39 6.76 13.90
N PRO A 116 -27.66 5.58 13.31
CA PRO A 116 -26.76 4.43 13.37
C PRO A 116 -25.40 4.77 12.72
N ALA A 117 -24.30 4.38 13.35
CA ALA A 117 -22.95 4.58 12.84
C ALA A 117 -22.70 3.62 11.65
N VAL A 118 -23.08 4.06 10.45
CA VAL A 118 -22.81 3.32 9.22
C VAL A 118 -21.37 3.58 8.78
N ARG A 119 -20.52 2.55 8.82
CA ARG A 119 -19.15 2.59 8.29
C ARG A 119 -19.11 2.09 6.86
N TYR A 120 -18.17 2.66 6.12
CA TYR A 120 -17.85 2.35 4.73
C TYR A 120 -16.35 2.15 4.62
N MET A 121 -15.91 1.51 3.54
CA MET A 121 -14.49 1.41 3.18
C MET A 121 -13.85 2.81 3.14
N GLU A 122 -12.97 3.07 4.11
CA GLU A 122 -12.29 4.36 4.28
C GLU A 122 -11.07 4.49 3.36
N TYR A 123 -10.59 3.36 2.81
CA TYR A 123 -9.39 3.33 1.98
C TYR A 123 -9.60 3.84 0.54
N PRO A 124 -8.51 4.29 -0.12
CA PRO A 124 -8.52 4.74 -1.52
C PRO A 124 -8.89 3.62 -2.47
N VAL A 125 -9.62 3.94 -3.55
CA VAL A 125 -10.17 2.94 -4.49
C VAL A 125 -9.13 1.92 -4.93
N LEU A 126 -7.92 2.36 -5.27
CA LEU A 126 -6.87 1.44 -5.73
C LEU A 126 -6.39 0.51 -4.60
N THR A 127 -6.29 1.02 -3.38
CA THR A 127 -5.91 0.26 -2.19
C THR A 127 -7.03 -0.70 -1.75
N GLY A 128 -8.30 -0.28 -1.81
CA GLY A 128 -9.44 -1.15 -1.55
C GLY A 128 -9.54 -2.28 -2.59
N VAL A 129 -9.32 -1.99 -3.87
CA VAL A 129 -9.25 -3.03 -4.92
C VAL A 129 -8.09 -3.99 -4.69
N TYR A 130 -6.92 -3.49 -4.25
CA TYR A 130 -5.79 -4.34 -3.88
C TYR A 130 -6.11 -5.29 -2.72
N GLN A 131 -6.79 -4.77 -1.69
CA GLN A 131 -7.29 -5.60 -0.57
C GLN A 131 -8.28 -6.66 -1.08
N TYR A 132 -9.24 -6.27 -1.92
CA TYR A 132 -10.21 -7.22 -2.48
C TYR A 132 -9.53 -8.32 -3.31
N ALA A 133 -8.55 -7.97 -4.14
CA ALA A 133 -7.76 -8.94 -4.91
C ALA A 133 -6.99 -9.90 -3.99
N SER A 134 -6.38 -9.38 -2.93
CA SER A 134 -5.67 -10.18 -1.93
C SER A 134 -6.61 -11.14 -1.19
N MET A 135 -7.83 -10.68 -0.89
CA MET A 135 -8.89 -11.51 -0.29
C MET A 135 -9.37 -12.60 -1.24
N ALA A 136 -9.60 -12.28 -2.51
CA ALA A 136 -10.03 -13.27 -3.50
C ALA A 136 -9.01 -14.41 -3.66
N LEU A 137 -7.71 -14.07 -3.64
CA LEU A 137 -6.63 -15.06 -3.63
C LEU A 137 -6.63 -15.90 -2.35
N ALA A 138 -6.81 -15.27 -1.18
CA ALA A 138 -6.91 -15.98 0.09
C ALA A 138 -8.09 -16.96 0.13
N LYS A 139 -9.28 -16.54 -0.32
CA LYS A 139 -10.46 -17.41 -0.42
C LYS A 139 -10.26 -18.56 -1.39
N THR A 140 -9.58 -18.32 -2.50
CA THR A 140 -9.24 -19.37 -3.48
C THR A 140 -8.32 -20.41 -2.83
N TYR A 141 -7.33 -19.98 -2.05
CA TYR A 141 -6.48 -20.89 -1.27
C TYR A 141 -7.30 -21.68 -0.23
N THR A 142 -8.20 -21.03 0.50
CA THR A 142 -9.10 -21.71 1.45
C THR A 142 -9.95 -22.77 0.75
N ALA A 143 -10.50 -22.47 -0.43
CA ALA A 143 -11.27 -23.43 -1.22
C ALA A 143 -10.43 -24.63 -1.66
N LEU A 144 -9.17 -24.42 -2.07
CA LEU A 144 -8.25 -25.48 -2.46
C LEU A 144 -7.78 -26.34 -1.27
N SER A 145 -7.55 -25.73 -0.09
CA SER A 145 -7.18 -26.48 1.12
C SER A 145 -8.30 -27.39 1.62
N LYS A 146 -9.57 -27.03 1.40
CA LYS A 146 -10.74 -27.90 1.67
C LYS A 146 -10.77 -29.15 0.79
N LEU A 147 -10.10 -29.14 -0.36
CA LEU A 147 -9.98 -30.29 -1.28
C LEU A 147 -8.79 -31.21 -0.93
N HIS A 148 -8.17 -31.05 0.26
CA HIS A 148 -7.00 -31.81 0.75
C HIS A 148 -5.71 -31.67 -0.07
N VAL A 149 -5.64 -30.71 -1.01
CA VAL A 149 -4.44 -30.48 -1.84
C VAL A 149 -3.37 -29.66 -1.11
N LEU A 150 -3.77 -28.87 -0.10
CA LEU A 150 -2.91 -27.88 0.57
C LEU A 150 -3.08 -27.91 2.09
N PRO A 151 -2.05 -27.50 2.86
CA PRO A 151 -2.15 -27.40 4.31
C PRO A 151 -3.20 -26.36 4.71
N VAL A 152 -3.95 -26.65 5.78
CA VAL A 152 -4.97 -25.72 6.29
C VAL A 152 -4.27 -24.58 7.03
N VAL A 153 -4.39 -23.37 6.49
CA VAL A 153 -3.90 -22.12 7.09
C VAL A 153 -5.10 -21.20 7.31
N ALA A 154 -5.06 -20.34 8.34
CA ALA A 154 -6.12 -19.36 8.56
C ALA A 154 -6.22 -18.39 7.37
N GLU A 155 -7.44 -18.15 6.88
CA GLU A 155 -7.69 -17.34 5.69
C GLU A 155 -7.14 -15.91 5.84
N VAL A 156 -7.24 -15.33 7.04
CA VAL A 156 -6.69 -14.02 7.38
C VAL A 156 -5.16 -13.96 7.23
N VAL A 157 -4.47 -15.06 7.53
CA VAL A 157 -3.00 -15.15 7.40
C VAL A 157 -2.60 -15.23 5.94
N VAL A 158 -3.33 -16.02 5.14
CA VAL A 158 -3.08 -16.09 3.69
C VAL A 158 -3.36 -14.74 3.02
N PHE A 159 -4.41 -14.05 3.44
CA PHE A 159 -4.69 -12.68 3.01
C PHE A 159 -3.53 -11.73 3.33
N PHE A 160 -3.02 -11.79 4.57
CA PHE A 160 -1.87 -11.00 5.00
C PHE A 160 -0.64 -11.29 4.14
N ASP A 161 -0.32 -12.56 3.91
CA ASP A 161 0.88 -12.96 3.17
C ASP A 161 0.80 -12.55 1.69
N VAL A 162 -0.36 -12.69 1.06
CA VAL A 162 -0.59 -12.21 -0.32
C VAL A 162 -0.45 -10.68 -0.39
N ALA A 163 -1.04 -9.96 0.56
CA ALA A 163 -0.91 -8.52 0.64
C ALA A 163 0.54 -8.09 0.91
N ALA A 164 1.25 -8.77 1.80
CA ALA A 164 2.65 -8.51 2.12
C ALA A 164 3.55 -8.75 0.90
N PHE A 165 3.28 -9.81 0.12
CA PHE A 165 4.03 -10.09 -1.10
C PHE A 165 3.93 -8.95 -2.12
N GLY A 166 2.73 -8.45 -2.41
CA GLY A 166 2.58 -7.32 -3.34
C GLY A 166 3.16 -6.02 -2.79
N LEU A 167 3.12 -5.79 -1.47
CA LEU A 167 3.80 -4.65 -0.83
C LEU A 167 5.33 -4.76 -0.93
N ALA A 168 5.88 -5.96 -0.80
CA ALA A 168 7.30 -6.23 -1.02
C ALA A 168 7.71 -5.92 -2.47
N LEU A 169 6.91 -6.34 -3.46
CA LEU A 169 7.15 -6.00 -4.86
C LEU A 169 7.08 -4.48 -5.11
N ALA A 170 6.11 -3.79 -4.50
CA ALA A 170 6.00 -2.34 -4.58
C ALA A 170 7.24 -1.65 -3.97
N TRP A 171 7.76 -2.19 -2.85
CA TRP A 171 8.99 -1.67 -2.27
C TRP A 171 10.21 -1.90 -3.18
N LEU A 172 10.33 -3.07 -3.81
CA LEU A 172 11.39 -3.32 -4.79
C LEU A 172 11.30 -2.34 -5.98
N ALA A 173 10.09 -2.02 -6.45
CA ALA A 173 9.89 -0.99 -7.46
C ALA A 173 10.32 0.40 -6.96
N THR A 174 10.07 0.72 -5.69
CA THR A 174 10.55 1.95 -5.04
C THR A 174 12.08 2.02 -5.04
N VAL A 175 12.76 0.94 -4.65
CA VAL A 175 14.23 0.86 -4.65
C VAL A 175 14.78 1.00 -6.08
N TRP A 176 14.16 0.33 -7.05
CA TRP A 176 14.53 0.45 -8.47
C TRP A 176 14.38 1.90 -8.97
N ALA A 177 13.25 2.53 -8.67
CA ALA A 177 12.99 3.89 -9.10
C ALA A 177 13.96 4.89 -8.43
N SER A 178 14.26 4.68 -7.15
CA SER A 178 15.24 5.47 -6.38
C SER A 178 16.66 5.33 -6.94
N ALA A 179 17.08 4.11 -7.28
CA ALA A 179 18.37 3.86 -7.92
C ALA A 179 18.47 4.54 -9.29
N GLY A 180 17.36 4.57 -10.04
CA GLY A 180 17.27 5.30 -11.31
C GLY A 180 17.38 6.82 -11.16
N LEU A 181 16.92 7.38 -10.04
CA LEU A 181 17.02 8.80 -9.70
C LEU A 181 18.41 9.19 -9.16
N ALA A 182 19.10 8.27 -8.47
CA ALA A 182 20.40 8.52 -7.84
C ALA A 182 21.57 8.75 -8.82
N GLY A 183 21.38 8.45 -10.11
CA GLY A 183 22.33 8.77 -11.19
C GLY A 183 23.73 8.19 -10.94
N ARG A 184 24.74 9.05 -10.77
CA ARG A 184 26.14 8.64 -10.56
C ARG A 184 26.44 8.11 -9.15
N ARG A 185 25.57 8.36 -8.17
CA ARG A 185 25.73 7.93 -6.76
C ARG A 185 24.69 6.87 -6.40
N VAL A 186 24.63 5.79 -7.18
CA VAL A 186 23.61 4.74 -7.03
C VAL A 186 23.53 4.20 -5.61
N TRP A 187 24.65 4.12 -4.88
CA TRP A 187 24.71 3.70 -3.47
C TRP A 187 23.91 4.56 -2.48
N ASP A 188 23.54 5.79 -2.83
CA ASP A 188 22.63 6.59 -2.00
C ASP A 188 21.23 5.93 -1.93
N ALA A 189 20.82 5.18 -2.96
CA ALA A 189 19.58 4.39 -2.94
C ALA A 189 19.65 3.16 -2.01
N ALA A 190 20.85 2.73 -1.58
CA ALA A 190 20.98 1.68 -0.57
C ALA A 190 20.42 2.12 0.80
N LEU A 191 20.41 3.42 1.10
CA LEU A 191 19.80 3.96 2.31
C LEU A 191 18.28 3.73 2.32
N VAL A 192 17.64 3.77 1.14
CA VAL A 192 16.22 3.45 0.99
C VAL A 192 16.03 1.94 1.19
N ALA A 193 16.84 1.11 0.54
CA ALA A 193 16.75 -0.35 0.66
C ALA A 193 16.99 -0.87 2.10
N ALA A 194 17.92 -0.26 2.83
CA ALA A 194 18.31 -0.63 4.19
C ALA A 194 17.61 0.23 5.27
N SER A 195 16.46 0.83 4.96
CA SER A 195 15.80 1.72 5.91
C SER A 195 15.22 0.94 7.09
N PRO A 196 15.55 1.28 8.36
CA PRO A 196 15.00 0.60 9.53
C PRO A 196 13.48 0.79 9.65
N LEU A 197 12.93 1.83 9.02
CA LEU A 197 11.48 2.03 8.93
C LEU A 197 10.77 0.85 8.26
N LEU A 198 11.44 0.11 7.37
CA LEU A 198 10.85 -1.05 6.71
C LEU A 198 10.52 -2.19 7.67
N ILE A 199 11.35 -2.36 8.70
CA ILE A 199 11.16 -3.44 9.67
C ILE A 199 9.83 -3.24 10.40
N PHE A 200 9.45 -2.00 10.71
CA PHE A 200 8.27 -1.72 11.51
C PHE A 200 7.04 -1.33 10.68
N GLN A 201 7.23 -0.61 9.57
CA GLN A 201 6.14 0.07 8.87
C GLN A 201 5.73 -0.60 7.55
N ALA A 202 6.61 -1.39 6.92
CA ALA A 202 6.38 -1.92 5.57
C ALA A 202 5.07 -2.72 5.44
N PHE A 203 4.71 -3.47 6.49
CA PHE A 203 3.51 -4.30 6.54
C PHE A 203 2.48 -3.83 7.57
N THR A 204 2.65 -2.63 8.12
CA THR A 204 1.65 -2.07 9.05
C THR A 204 0.49 -1.48 8.27
N ASN A 205 0.75 -0.85 7.12
CA ASN A 205 -0.26 -0.28 6.24
C ASN A 205 0.13 -0.51 4.76
N PHE A 206 -0.74 -0.16 3.82
CA PHE A 206 -0.57 -0.37 2.39
C PHE A 206 0.31 0.70 1.70
N ASP A 207 1.16 1.39 2.46
CA ASP A 207 1.90 2.59 2.01
C ASP A 207 3.00 2.32 0.99
N ALA A 208 3.47 1.08 0.88
CA ALA A 208 4.46 0.71 -0.13
C ALA A 208 3.91 0.88 -1.56
N LEU A 209 2.60 0.69 -1.79
CA LEU A 209 1.95 0.89 -3.10
C LEU A 209 2.02 2.34 -3.59
N PRO A 210 1.46 3.34 -2.86
CA PRO A 210 1.56 4.74 -3.27
C PRO A 210 3.00 5.23 -3.31
N THR A 211 3.91 4.67 -2.50
CA THR A 211 5.34 5.05 -2.53
C THR A 211 5.97 4.62 -3.85
N ALA A 212 5.71 3.38 -4.28
CA ALA A 212 6.20 2.85 -5.55
C ALA A 212 5.75 3.71 -6.73
N PHE A 213 4.46 4.06 -6.75
CA PHE A 213 3.89 4.94 -7.77
C PHE A 213 4.50 6.35 -7.74
N ALA A 214 4.64 6.94 -6.56
CA ALA A 214 5.22 8.28 -6.39
C ALA A 214 6.66 8.36 -6.90
N ILE A 215 7.55 7.47 -6.43
CA ILE A 215 8.96 7.48 -6.83
C ILE A 215 9.14 7.10 -8.30
N SER A 216 8.35 6.16 -8.81
CA SER A 216 8.34 5.83 -10.24
C SER A 216 7.85 7.00 -11.10
N GLY A 217 6.87 7.77 -10.61
CA GLY A 217 6.40 9.00 -11.25
C GLY A 217 7.51 10.07 -11.33
N LEU A 218 8.26 10.26 -10.25
CA LEU A 218 9.43 11.13 -10.24
C LEU A 218 10.52 10.66 -11.22
N LEU A 219 10.77 9.34 -11.29
CA LEU A 219 11.70 8.78 -12.26
C LEU A 219 11.23 9.02 -13.71
N ALA A 220 9.94 8.85 -13.98
CA ALA A 220 9.37 9.14 -15.30
C ALA A 220 9.50 10.63 -15.67
N TRP A 221 9.31 11.54 -14.71
CA TRP A 221 9.55 12.97 -14.89
C TRP A 221 11.01 13.28 -15.19
N ALA A 222 11.93 12.71 -14.42
CA ALA A 222 13.38 12.84 -14.65
C ALA A 222 13.80 12.34 -16.05
N ARG A 223 13.10 11.32 -16.56
CA ARG A 223 13.27 10.78 -17.92
C ARG A 223 12.49 11.53 -19.01
N ARG A 224 12.00 12.74 -18.73
CA ARG A 224 11.30 13.61 -19.70
C ARG A 224 10.00 13.00 -20.25
N ARG A 225 9.31 12.16 -19.46
CA ARG A 225 8.01 11.57 -19.81
C ARG A 225 6.89 12.13 -18.91
N PRO A 226 6.41 13.38 -19.13
CA PRO A 226 5.49 14.06 -18.22
C PRO A 226 4.13 13.37 -18.09
N VAL A 227 3.60 12.79 -19.18
CA VAL A 227 2.32 12.06 -19.14
C VAL A 227 2.44 10.81 -18.26
N LEU A 228 3.49 10.00 -18.44
CA LEU A 228 3.72 8.82 -17.61
C LEU A 228 3.94 9.20 -16.14
N ALA A 229 4.66 10.30 -15.87
CA ALA A 229 4.83 10.82 -14.52
C ALA A 229 3.47 11.17 -13.89
N GLY A 230 2.61 11.86 -14.63
CA GLY A 230 1.27 12.20 -14.17
C GLY A 230 0.37 10.98 -13.96
N VAL A 231 0.42 9.98 -14.84
CA VAL A 231 -0.32 8.72 -14.66
C VAL A 231 0.11 8.00 -13.39
N LEU A 232 1.42 7.83 -13.19
CA LEU A 232 1.94 7.15 -11.99
C LEU A 232 1.60 7.92 -10.71
N ILE A 233 1.76 9.25 -10.70
CA ILE A 233 1.37 10.07 -9.54
C ILE A 233 -0.15 9.97 -9.31
N GLY A 234 -0.98 10.01 -10.35
CA GLY A 234 -2.43 9.86 -10.25
C GLY A 234 -2.88 8.51 -9.70
N LEU A 235 -2.23 7.41 -10.11
CA LEU A 235 -2.41 6.09 -9.49
C LEU A 235 -1.99 6.09 -8.02
N GLY A 236 -0.88 6.77 -7.70
CA GLY A 236 -0.45 7.01 -6.32
C GLY A 236 -1.52 7.73 -5.50
N VAL A 237 -2.09 8.83 -6.01
CA VAL A 237 -3.19 9.58 -5.36
C VAL A 237 -4.42 8.70 -5.15
N ALA A 238 -4.73 7.84 -6.12
CA ALA A 238 -5.82 6.86 -6.00
C ALA A 238 -5.51 5.72 -5.02
N ALA A 239 -4.25 5.56 -4.57
CA ALA A 239 -3.80 4.60 -3.57
C ALA A 239 -3.52 5.20 -2.18
N LYS A 240 -3.24 6.51 -2.08
CA LYS A 240 -3.22 7.34 -0.86
C LYS A 240 -3.05 8.80 -1.25
N LEU A 241 -3.47 9.77 -0.44
CA LEU A 241 -3.49 11.19 -0.87
C LEU A 241 -2.09 11.81 -1.04
N TYR A 242 -1.10 11.40 -0.23
CA TYR A 242 0.19 12.10 -0.15
C TYR A 242 0.99 12.24 -1.47
N PRO A 243 0.90 11.34 -2.48
CA PRO A 243 1.61 11.53 -3.74
C PRO A 243 1.22 12.80 -4.50
N VAL A 244 0.05 13.38 -4.21
CA VAL A 244 -0.37 14.68 -4.79
C VAL A 244 0.63 15.80 -4.44
N LEU A 245 1.27 15.71 -3.27
CA LEU A 245 2.23 16.69 -2.80
C LEU A 245 3.46 16.78 -3.71
N PHE A 246 3.78 15.75 -4.48
CA PHE A 246 4.86 15.80 -5.47
C PHE A 246 4.56 16.73 -6.64
N LEU A 247 3.30 17.12 -6.89
CA LEU A 247 3.00 18.15 -7.89
C LEU A 247 3.59 19.51 -7.50
N VAL A 248 3.68 19.83 -6.21
CA VAL A 248 4.24 21.12 -5.74
C VAL A 248 5.69 21.32 -6.20
N PRO A 249 6.66 20.43 -5.90
CA PRO A 249 8.03 20.60 -6.38
C PRO A 249 8.13 20.51 -7.92
N LEU A 250 7.26 19.74 -8.59
CA LEU A 250 7.24 19.68 -10.06
C LEU A 250 6.80 21.00 -10.70
N VAL A 251 5.79 21.66 -10.13
CA VAL A 251 5.33 22.99 -10.56
C VAL A 251 6.43 24.02 -10.35
N VAL A 252 7.03 24.05 -9.16
CA VAL A 252 8.14 24.97 -8.83
C VAL A 252 9.31 24.77 -9.80
N LEU A 253 9.69 23.52 -10.05
CA LEU A 253 10.76 23.19 -11.00
C LEU A 253 10.38 23.58 -12.44
N GLY A 254 9.14 23.36 -12.84
CA GLY A 254 8.65 23.73 -14.17
C GLY A 254 8.60 25.24 -14.40
N ILE A 255 8.24 26.03 -13.39
CA ILE A 255 8.33 27.50 -13.42
C ILE A 255 9.80 27.91 -13.60
N ARG A 256 10.70 27.36 -12.76
CA ARG A 256 12.12 27.72 -12.77
C ARG A 256 12.81 27.41 -14.11
N VAL A 257 12.43 26.31 -14.77
CA VAL A 257 13.05 25.84 -16.02
C VAL A 257 12.27 26.30 -17.26
N GLY A 258 11.18 27.05 -17.10
CA GLY A 258 10.35 27.52 -18.22
C GLY A 258 9.55 26.41 -18.93
N ARG A 259 9.27 25.29 -18.25
CA ARG A 259 8.62 24.09 -18.83
C ARG A 259 7.18 23.91 -18.34
N LEU A 260 6.42 24.99 -18.34
CA LEU A 260 5.02 24.99 -17.84
C LEU A 260 4.12 24.03 -18.63
N ALA A 261 4.30 23.91 -19.94
CA ALA A 261 3.51 23.00 -20.77
C ALA A 261 3.62 21.54 -20.30
N GLU A 262 4.78 21.12 -19.80
CA GLU A 262 4.98 19.76 -19.30
C GLU A 262 4.36 19.55 -17.92
N VAL A 263 4.41 20.57 -17.06
CA VAL A 263 3.71 20.56 -15.78
C VAL A 263 2.22 20.43 -16.00
N VAL A 264 1.65 21.20 -16.92
CA VAL A 264 0.23 21.12 -17.27
C VAL A 264 -0.12 19.73 -17.80
N ARG A 265 0.69 19.16 -18.70
CA ARG A 265 0.47 17.78 -19.20
C ARG A 265 0.51 16.74 -18.07
N ALA A 266 1.46 16.85 -17.14
CA ALA A 266 1.53 15.94 -16.00
C ALA A 266 0.35 16.13 -15.05
N ALA A 267 -0.02 17.37 -14.71
CA ALA A 267 -1.17 17.67 -13.85
C ALA A 267 -2.50 17.19 -14.47
N ALA A 268 -2.69 17.41 -15.77
CA ALA A 268 -3.84 16.90 -16.51
C ALA A 268 -3.86 15.36 -16.50
N ALA A 269 -2.72 14.70 -16.67
CA ALA A 269 -2.62 13.24 -16.57
C ALA A 269 -2.89 12.72 -15.15
N VAL A 270 -2.47 13.42 -14.09
CA VAL A 270 -2.83 13.10 -12.70
C VAL A 270 -4.34 13.13 -12.53
N LEU A 271 -4.97 14.25 -12.90
CA LEU A 271 -6.42 14.43 -12.78
C LEU A 271 -7.19 13.38 -13.58
N ALA A 272 -6.81 13.17 -14.85
CA ALA A 272 -7.45 12.20 -15.73
C ALA A 272 -7.32 10.77 -15.17
N THR A 273 -6.15 10.40 -14.64
CA THR A 273 -5.93 9.07 -14.07
C THR A 273 -6.69 8.87 -12.77
N TRP A 274 -6.67 9.88 -11.89
CA TRP A 274 -7.43 9.85 -10.65
C TRP A 274 -8.93 9.73 -10.92
N LEU A 275 -9.46 10.51 -11.87
CA LEU A 275 -10.85 10.40 -12.31
C LEU A 275 -11.12 9.01 -12.92
N ALA A 276 -10.26 8.51 -13.80
CA ALA A 276 -10.47 7.19 -14.42
C ALA A 276 -10.59 6.05 -13.39
N VAL A 277 -9.88 6.15 -12.25
CA VAL A 277 -9.95 5.15 -11.17
C VAL A 277 -11.16 5.37 -10.26
N ASN A 278 -11.46 6.62 -9.89
CA ASN A 278 -12.50 6.92 -8.90
C ASN A 278 -13.90 7.05 -9.51
N LEU A 279 -14.00 7.56 -10.74
CA LEU A 279 -15.26 7.82 -11.43
C LEU A 279 -16.13 6.57 -11.62
N PRO A 280 -15.60 5.38 -12.01
CA PRO A 280 -16.41 4.17 -12.10
C PRO A 280 -17.09 3.82 -10.78
N VAL A 281 -16.37 3.98 -9.65
CA VAL A 281 -16.94 3.74 -8.31
C VAL A 281 -17.99 4.78 -7.97
N MET A 282 -17.76 6.05 -8.31
CA MET A 282 -18.73 7.14 -8.11
C MET A 282 -20.02 6.94 -8.92
N VAL A 283 -19.91 6.45 -10.16
CA VAL A 283 -21.04 6.28 -11.09
C VAL A 283 -21.80 4.97 -10.88
N LEU A 284 -21.10 3.88 -10.52
CA LEU A 284 -21.73 2.58 -10.27
C LEU A 284 -22.35 2.48 -8.87
N PHE A 285 -21.86 3.28 -7.92
CA PHE A 285 -22.40 3.38 -6.58
C PHE A 285 -22.81 4.83 -6.23
N PRO A 286 -23.69 5.47 -7.03
CA PRO A 286 -24.14 6.83 -6.76
C PRO A 286 -25.09 6.78 -5.56
N ARG A 287 -24.64 7.29 -4.42
CA ARG A 287 -25.46 7.33 -3.21
C ARG A 287 -26.26 8.63 -3.18
N GLY A 288 -27.50 8.56 -3.66
CA GLY A 288 -28.50 9.61 -3.55
C GLY A 288 -29.88 9.08 -3.92
N GLY A 289 -30.65 8.62 -2.92
CA GLY A 289 -32.01 8.12 -3.14
C GLY A 289 -32.78 7.74 -1.87
N ARG A 290 -33.38 8.75 -1.23
CA ARG A 290 -34.55 8.69 -0.33
C ARG A 290 -34.54 7.65 0.81
N SER A 291 -33.87 8.00 1.90
CA SER A 291 -34.41 7.73 3.25
C SER A 291 -34.44 9.05 4.00
N SER A 292 -35.58 9.34 4.61
CA SER A 292 -35.97 10.57 5.28
C SER A 292 -34.92 11.14 6.24
N SER A 293 -34.82 12.48 6.22
CA SER A 293 -34.20 13.37 7.21
C SER A 293 -32.75 13.09 7.62
N GLY A 294 -31.84 13.98 7.21
CA GLY A 294 -30.48 14.06 7.74
C GLY A 294 -29.44 13.86 6.65
N SER A 295 -28.77 14.95 6.29
CA SER A 295 -27.64 15.06 5.36
C SER A 295 -26.62 13.92 5.49
N THR A 296 -26.71 12.93 4.59
CA THR A 296 -25.67 11.90 4.41
C THR A 296 -24.70 12.38 3.32
N PRO A 297 -23.39 12.51 3.59
CA PRO A 297 -22.45 12.98 2.59
C PRO A 297 -22.22 11.91 1.51
N ASP A 298 -22.15 12.34 0.25
CA ASP A 298 -21.72 11.55 -0.91
C ASP A 298 -20.44 10.78 -0.63
N ALA A 299 -20.27 9.61 -1.27
CA ALA A 299 -19.03 8.82 -1.19
C ALA A 299 -17.77 9.63 -1.55
N ALA A 300 -17.91 10.63 -2.45
CA ALA A 300 -16.88 11.61 -2.78
C ALA A 300 -16.48 12.46 -1.56
N THR A 301 -17.47 12.94 -0.83
CA THR A 301 -17.27 13.72 0.40
C THR A 301 -16.87 12.88 1.59
N THR A 302 -17.24 11.60 1.70
CA THR A 302 -16.73 10.71 2.75
C THR A 302 -15.24 10.47 2.58
N TRP A 303 -14.81 10.30 1.33
CA TRP A 303 -13.39 10.17 0.96
C TRP A 303 -12.58 11.44 1.27
N ILE A 304 -13.13 12.62 0.96
CA ILE A 304 -12.51 13.91 1.31
C ILE A 304 -12.56 14.15 2.84
N ARG A 305 -13.66 13.78 3.53
CA ARG A 305 -13.81 13.98 5.00
C ARG A 305 -12.91 13.06 5.83
N SER A 306 -12.75 11.79 5.45
CA SER A 306 -11.89 10.84 6.16
C SER A 306 -10.40 11.18 6.05
N THR A 307 -10.01 12.02 5.08
CA THR A 307 -8.63 12.52 4.94
C THR A 307 -8.34 13.79 5.76
N THR A 308 -9.36 14.39 6.39
CA THR A 308 -9.25 15.63 7.19
C THR A 308 -9.52 15.45 8.68
N SER A 309 -9.76 14.22 9.15
CA SER A 309 -9.97 13.89 10.57
C SER A 309 -8.87 13.00 11.12
#